data_AF-A0A379WN09-F1
#
_entry.id   AF-A0A379WN09-F1
#
_cell.length_a   1.000
_cell.length_b   1.000
_cell.length_c   1.000
_cell.angle_alpha   90.00
_cell.angle_beta   90.00
_cell.angle_gamma   90.00
#
_symmetry.space_group_name_H-M   'P 1'
#
loop_
_entity.id
_entity.type
_entity.pdbx_description
1 polymer ?
#
loop_
_entity_poly.entity_id
_entity_poly.type
_entity_poly.pdbx_seq_one_letter_code
_entity_poly.pdbx_strand_id
1 'polypeptide(L)'
;MAIKLEVKNLYKIFGEHPQRAFKYIEKGLSKEQILEKTGLSLGVKDASLAIEEGEIFVIMGLSGSGKSTMVRLLNRLIEPTRGQVLD
;
A
#
# COMPACT_ATOMS: atom_id res chain seq x y z
N MET A 1 -18.09 18.41 7.10
CA MET A 1 -17.76 16.99 6.87
C MET A 1 -16.39 16.75 7.48
N ALA A 2 -16.25 15.74 8.33
CA ALA A 2 -15.01 15.43 9.05
C ALA A 2 -14.34 14.22 8.40
N ILE A 3 -13.03 14.30 8.17
CA ILE A 3 -12.24 13.15 7.70
C ILE A 3 -12.19 12.14 8.85
N LYS A 4 -12.69 10.93 8.60
CA LYS A 4 -12.69 9.83 9.57
C LYS A 4 -11.44 8.98 9.47
N LEU A 5 -10.87 8.87 8.27
CA LEU A 5 -9.64 8.12 8.04
C LEU A 5 -8.82 8.80 6.94
N GLU A 6 -7.52 8.99 7.17
CA GLU A 6 -6.59 9.58 6.23
C GLU A 6 -5.38 8.67 6.00
N VAL A 7 -5.08 8.36 4.74
CA VAL A 7 -3.92 7.56 4.33
C VAL A 7 -2.95 8.47 3.59
N LYS A 8 -1.66 8.45 3.99
CA LYS A 8 -0.61 9.25 3.35
C LYS A 8 0.56 8.39 2.88
N ASN A 9 0.83 8.45 1.58
CA ASN A 9 1.97 7.84 0.89
C ASN A 9 2.24 6.40 1.34
N LEU A 10 1.18 5.59 1.37
CA LEU A 10 1.21 4.26 1.97
C LEU A 10 1.84 3.26 1.01
N TYR A 11 2.83 2.52 1.52
CA TYR A 11 3.47 1.41 0.83
C TYR A 11 3.38 0.14 1.67
N LYS A 12 3.20 -0.99 0.99
CA LYS A 12 3.44 -2.30 1.57
C LYS A 12 4.23 -3.17 0.61
N ILE A 13 5.36 -3.65 1.09
CA ILE A 13 6.27 -4.55 0.40
C ILE A 13 6.45 -5.79 1.27
N PHE A 14 6.32 -6.96 0.66
CA PHE A 14 6.46 -8.25 1.33
C PHE A 14 7.81 -8.90 1.00
N GLY A 15 8.35 -9.64 1.97
CA GLY A 15 9.65 -10.30 1.89
C GLY A 15 10.67 -9.74 2.89
N GLU A 16 11.84 -10.37 2.93
CA GLU A 16 12.96 -10.02 3.81
C GLU A 16 13.56 -8.64 3.44
N HIS A 17 13.79 -7.79 4.45
CA HIS A 17 14.37 -6.44 4.26
C HIS A 17 13.67 -5.58 3.19
N PRO A 18 12.36 -5.29 3.34
CA PRO A 18 11.52 -4.68 2.30
C PRO A 18 11.99 -3.28 1.84
N GLN A 19 12.74 -2.56 2.68
CA GLN A 19 13.26 -1.23 2.35
C GLN A 19 14.16 -1.22 1.10
N ARG A 20 14.80 -2.36 0.76
CA ARG A 20 15.67 -2.47 -0.42
C ARG A 20 14.94 -2.30 -1.75
N ALA A 21 13.62 -2.45 -1.79
CA ALA A 21 12.83 -2.27 -3.00
C ALA A 21 12.71 -0.80 -3.43
N PHE A 22 12.82 0.17 -2.50
CA PHE A 22 12.61 1.60 -2.81
C PHE A 22 13.58 2.14 -3.86
N LYS A 23 14.84 1.70 -3.84
CA LYS A 23 15.83 2.09 -4.87
C LYS A 23 15.44 1.68 -6.30
N TYR A 24 14.54 0.71 -6.45
CA TYR A 24 14.01 0.27 -7.74
C TYR A 24 12.66 0.94 -8.05
N ILE A 25 11.83 1.16 -7.02
CA ILE A 25 10.58 1.94 -7.14
C ILE A 25 10.89 3.35 -7.62
N GLU A 26 11.89 4.01 -7.03
CA GLU A 26 12.36 5.36 -7.40
C GLU A 26 12.93 5.41 -8.83
N LYS A 27 13.44 4.28 -9.33
CA LYS A 27 13.87 4.12 -10.73
C LYS A 27 12.72 3.82 -11.70
N GLY A 28 11.48 3.75 -11.21
CA GLY A 28 10.29 3.52 -12.03
C GLY A 28 10.08 2.07 -12.48
N LEU A 29 10.75 1.09 -11.86
CA LEU A 29 10.58 -0.32 -12.24
C LEU A 29 9.14 -0.81 -11.95
N SER A 30 8.67 -1.74 -12.78
CA SER A 30 7.38 -2.41 -12.59
C SER A 30 7.42 -3.34 -11.38
N LYS A 31 6.23 -3.74 -10.90
CA LYS A 31 6.08 -4.70 -9.81
C LYS A 31 6.76 -6.04 -10.14
N GLU A 32 6.62 -6.51 -11.37
CA GLU A 32 7.18 -7.76 -11.88
C GLU A 32 8.71 -7.68 -11.93
N GLN A 33 9.25 -6.56 -12.42
CA GLN A 33 10.70 -6.34 -12.48
C GLN A 33 11.33 -6.24 -11.07
N ILE A 34 10.63 -5.63 -10.12
CA ILE A 34 11.08 -5.57 -8.71
C ILE A 34 11.09 -6.99 -8.13
N LEU A 35 10.00 -7.75 -8.33
CA LEU A 35 9.90 -9.12 -7.85
C LEU A 35 11.01 -10.01 -8.40
N GLU A 36 11.26 -9.96 -9.72
CA GLU A 36 12.31 -10.74 -10.38
C GLU A 36 13.71 -10.38 -9.85
N LYS A 37 14.00 -9.09 -9.63
CA LYS A 37 15.32 -8.63 -9.19
C LYS A 37 15.60 -8.81 -7.71
N THR A 38 14.57 -8.79 -6.88
CA THR A 38 14.76 -8.72 -5.42
C THR A 38 14.06 -9.82 -4.64
N GLY A 39 13.16 -10.58 -5.27
CA GLY A 39 12.25 -11.50 -4.58
C GLY A 39 11.23 -10.78 -3.68
N LEU A 40 11.06 -9.45 -3.82
CA LEU A 40 10.15 -8.67 -2.99
C LEU A 40 8.86 -8.37 -3.75
N SER A 41 7.72 -8.60 -3.10
CA SER A 41 6.41 -8.37 -3.72
C SER A 41 5.85 -7.01 -3.32
N LEU A 42 5.60 -6.14 -4.31
CA LEU A 42 4.98 -4.84 -4.11
C LEU A 42 3.44 -5.00 -3.99
N GLY A 43 2.93 -4.87 -2.77
CA GLY A 43 1.51 -5.05 -2.44
C GLY A 43 0.68 -3.78 -2.57
N VAL A 44 1.20 -2.66 -2.07
CA VAL A 44 0.59 -1.32 -2.20
C VAL A 44 1.70 -0.33 -2.53
N LYS A 45 1.46 0.56 -3.50
CA LYS A 45 2.42 1.55 -4.00
C LYS A 45 1.80 2.95 -3.90
N ASP A 46 2.35 3.79 -3.02
CA ASP A 46 2.04 5.22 -2.90
C ASP A 46 0.56 5.56 -2.82
N ALA A 47 -0.20 4.84 -2.00
CA ALA A 47 -1.62 5.14 -1.86
C ALA A 47 -1.81 6.33 -0.91
N SER A 48 -2.58 7.33 -1.35
CA SER A 48 -3.05 8.44 -0.52
C SER A 48 -4.54 8.65 -0.76
N LEU A 49 -5.33 8.68 0.31
CA LEU A 49 -6.78 8.85 0.26
C LEU A 49 -7.30 9.39 1.59
N ALA A 50 -8.50 9.97 1.57
CA ALA A 50 -9.25 10.34 2.76
C ALA A 50 -10.66 9.77 2.64
N ILE A 51 -11.19 9.27 3.75
CA ILE A 51 -12.56 8.75 3.87
C ILE A 51 -13.30 9.61 4.88
N GLU A 52 -14.43 10.17 4.46
CA GLU A 52 -15.26 11.02 5.31
C GLU A 52 -16.17 10.20 6.24
N GLU A 53 -16.61 10.82 7.34
CA GLU A 53 -17.58 10.20 8.23
C GLU A 53 -18.91 9.89 7.51
N GLY A 54 -19.33 8.64 7.55
CA GLY A 54 -20.55 8.15 6.88
C GLY A 54 -20.35 7.78 5.39
N GLU A 55 -19.16 7.96 4.83
CA GLU A 55 -18.87 7.60 3.45
C GLU A 55 -18.79 6.07 3.25
N ILE A 56 -19.43 5.57 2.19
CA ILE A 56 -19.22 4.19 1.72
C ILE A 56 -18.11 4.20 0.67
N PHE A 57 -16.91 3.80 1.08
CA PHE A 57 -15.75 3.69 0.19
C PHE A 57 -15.57 2.26 -0.33
N VAL A 58 -15.44 2.09 -1.65
CA VAL A 58 -15.32 0.76 -2.31
C VAL A 58 -13.94 0.56 -2.93
N ILE A 59 -13.28 -0.55 -2.61
CA ILE A 59 -11.98 -0.95 -3.20
C ILE A 59 -12.19 -2.08 -4.21
N MET A 60 -11.97 -1.80 -5.50
CA MET A 60 -12.12 -2.76 -6.60
C MET A 60 -10.83 -2.96 -7.40
N GLY A 61 -10.80 -3.99 -8.26
CA GLY A 61 -9.63 -4.33 -9.09
C GLY A 61 -9.41 -5.83 -9.25
N LEU A 62 -8.51 -6.21 -10.17
CA LEU A 62 -8.19 -7.60 -10.49
C LEU A 62 -7.54 -8.36 -9.33
N SER A 63 -7.51 -9.70 -9.40
CA SER A 63 -6.78 -10.51 -8.43
C SER A 63 -5.31 -10.09 -8.36
N GLY A 64 -4.73 -10.05 -7.15
CA GLY A 64 -3.34 -9.64 -6.95
C GLY A 64 -3.04 -8.13 -7.00
N SER A 65 -4.04 -7.27 -7.24
CA SER A 65 -3.85 -5.80 -7.31
C SER A 65 -3.59 -5.10 -5.97
N GLY A 66 -3.70 -5.81 -4.84
CA GLY A 66 -3.44 -5.25 -3.51
C GLY A 66 -4.66 -4.86 -2.68
N LYS A 67 -5.89 -5.12 -3.17
CA LYS A 67 -7.15 -4.76 -2.45
C LYS A 67 -7.18 -5.24 -1.01
N SER A 68 -7.03 -6.54 -0.79
CA SER A 68 -7.06 -7.13 0.55
C SER A 68 -5.82 -6.77 1.38
N THR A 69 -4.74 -6.30 0.75
CA THR A 69 -3.59 -5.74 1.45
C THR A 69 -3.94 -4.35 1.98
N MET A 70 -4.60 -3.51 1.17
CA MET A 70 -5.09 -2.20 1.58
C MET A 70 -6.02 -2.32 2.79
N VAL A 71 -7.05 -3.17 2.72
CA VAL A 71 -7.99 -3.36 3.84
C VAL A 71 -7.28 -3.81 5.11
N ARG A 72 -6.28 -4.69 5.01
CA ARG A 72 -5.49 -5.12 6.17
C ARG A 72 -4.61 -3.99 6.75
N LEU A 73 -4.10 -3.09 5.91
CA LEU A 73 -3.36 -1.91 6.38
C LEU A 73 -4.29 -0.93 7.10
N LEU A 74 -5.47 -0.67 6.53
CA LEU A 74 -6.48 0.22 7.13
C LEU A 74 -6.91 -0.29 8.52
N ASN A 75 -7.10 -1.61 8.65
CA ASN A 75 -7.46 -2.25 9.91
C ASN A 75 -6.24 -2.55 10.83
N ARG A 76 -5.03 -2.09 10.47
CA ARG A 76 -3.77 -2.37 11.18
C ARG A 76 -3.49 -3.86 11.47
N LEU A 77 -4.01 -4.76 10.64
CA LEU A 77 -3.68 -6.19 10.71
C LEU A 77 -2.27 -6.49 10.19
N ILE A 78 -1.72 -5.58 9.38
CA ILE A 78 -0.33 -5.56 8.96
C ILE A 78 0.16 -4.10 8.98
N GLU A 79 1.42 -3.90 9.35
CA GLU A 79 2.03 -2.57 9.32
C GLU A 79 2.47 -2.17 7.91
N PRO A 80 2.39 -0.87 7.56
CA PRO A 80 2.96 -0.36 6.32
C PRO A 80 4.49 -0.49 6.31
N THR A 81 5.06 -0.59 5.11
CA THR A 81 6.52 -0.48 4.93
C THR A 81 6.98 0.99 4.99
N ARG A 82 6.16 1.90 4.46
CA ARG A 82 6.30 3.36 4.56
C ARG A 82 4.90 4.00 4.50
N GLY A 83 4.81 5.25 4.95
CA GLY A 83 3.56 6.00 5.02
C GLY A 83 2.80 5.71 6.31
N GLN A 84 1.58 6.24 6.40
CA GLN A 84 0.79 6.19 7.63
C GLN A 84 -0.72 6.14 7.35
N VAL A 85 -1.46 5.59 8.32
CA VAL A 85 -2.92 5.60 8.39
C VAL A 85 -3.32 6.32 9.68
N LEU A 86 -4.04 7.43 9.54
CA LEU A 86 -4.54 8.29 10.60
C LEU A 86 -6.05 8.09 10.73
N ASP A 87 -6.56 7.86 11.94
CA ASP A 87 -7.96 7.51 12.25
C ASP A 87 -8.53 8.28 13.46
#